data_AF-A0AAE6YSG1-F1
#
_entry.id   AF-A0AAE6YSG1-F1
#
_cell.length_a   1.000
_cell.length_b   1.000
_cell.length_c   1.000
_cell.angle_alpha   90.00
_cell.angle_beta   90.00
_cell.angle_gamma   90.00
#
_symmetry.space_group_name_H-M   'P 1'
#
loop_
_entity.id
_entity.type
_entity.pdbx_description
1 polymer ?
#
loop_
_entity_poly.entity_id
_entity_poly.type
_entity_poly.pdbx_seq_one_letter_code
_entity_poly.pdbx_strand_id
1 'polypeptide(L)'
;MMIDFGQSYVMIEEINGLWCERGFDEVELMQSTGLFDENSKEIFNGDIVLIYGEKISKVFYSQGSFCVDILNGGTPLHGFSPKQLEVIGNVWENPELVEEEK
;
A
#
# COMPACT_ATOMS: atom_id res chain seq x y z
N MET A 1 -15.77 7.09 -6.71
CA MET A 1 -15.78 6.01 -5.70
C MET A 1 -16.55 6.48 -4.48
N MET A 2 -17.44 5.64 -3.95
CA MET A 2 -18.10 5.81 -2.64
C MET A 2 -17.84 4.55 -1.82
N ILE A 3 -17.57 4.70 -0.52
CA ILE A 3 -17.37 3.59 0.41
C ILE A 3 -18.43 3.69 1.49
N ASP A 4 -19.24 2.65 1.67
CA ASP A 4 -20.21 2.54 2.75
C ASP A 4 -19.76 1.46 3.74
N PHE A 5 -19.16 1.89 4.86
CA PHE A 5 -18.72 0.99 5.91
C PHE A 5 -19.86 0.38 6.73
N GLY A 6 -21.06 0.98 6.71
CA GLY A 6 -22.22 0.44 7.43
C GLY A 6 -22.82 -0.77 6.72
N GLN A 7 -22.71 -0.79 5.40
CA GLN A 7 -23.21 -1.87 4.54
C GLN A 7 -22.09 -2.73 3.92
N SER A 8 -20.83 -2.36 4.16
CA SER A 8 -19.62 -3.09 3.70
C SER A 8 -19.55 -3.26 2.17
N TYR A 9 -19.80 -2.20 1.42
CA TYR A 9 -19.63 -2.19 -0.04
C TYR A 9 -18.95 -0.92 -0.55
N VAL A 10 -18.45 -0.99 -1.78
CA VAL A 10 -17.97 0.15 -2.56
C VAL A 10 -18.75 0.32 -3.85
N MET A 11 -18.96 1.58 -4.23
CA MET A 11 -19.43 1.95 -5.57
C MET A 11 -18.26 2.45 -6.38
N ILE A 12 -17.97 1.77 -7.49
CA ILE A 12 -16.87 2.07 -8.38
C ILE A 12 -17.44 2.39 -9.76
N GLU A 13 -16.87 3.40 -10.42
CA GLU A 13 -17.15 3.69 -11.83
C GLU A 13 -16.25 2.80 -12.69
N GLU A 14 -16.86 1.96 -13.52
CA GLU A 14 -16.14 1.10 -14.45
C GLU A 14 -15.67 1.89 -15.69
N ILE A 15 -14.78 1.29 -16.48
CA ILE A 15 -14.20 1.90 -17.69
C ILE A 15 -15.29 2.32 -18.70
N ASN A 16 -16.45 1.66 -18.67
CA ASN A 16 -17.60 1.97 -19.51
C ASN A 16 -18.45 3.16 -19.00
N GLY A 17 -18.10 3.79 -17.88
CA GLY A 17 -18.81 4.90 -17.25
C GLY A 17 -20.04 4.49 -16.41
N LEU A 18 -20.28 3.19 -16.22
CA LEU A 18 -21.34 2.68 -15.35
C LEU A 18 -20.83 2.52 -13.91
N TRP A 19 -21.74 2.72 -12.95
CA TRP A 19 -21.45 2.48 -11.54
C TRP A 19 -21.83 1.06 -11.16
N CYS A 20 -20.92 0.35 -10.51
CA CYS A 20 -21.17 -0.98 -9.99
C CYS A 20 -20.91 -1.03 -8.48
N GLU A 21 -21.70 -1.86 -7.80
CA GLU A 21 -21.51 -2.21 -6.40
C GLU A 21 -20.55 -3.41 -6.32
N ARG A 22 -19.62 -3.38 -5.37
CA ARG A 22 -18.79 -4.52 -4.98
C ARG A 22 -18.79 -4.67 -3.47
N GLY A 23 -18.98 -5.89 -3.00
CA GLY A 23 -18.82 -6.22 -1.58
C GLY A 23 -17.38 -6.06 -1.13
N PHE A 24 -17.13 -5.79 0.15
CA PHE A 24 -15.77 -5.75 0.71
C PHE A 24 -15.03 -7.10 0.62
N ASP A 25 -15.74 -8.20 0.39
CA ASP A 25 -15.19 -9.53 0.13
C ASP A 25 -14.77 -9.75 -1.33
N GLU A 26 -15.14 -8.84 -2.23
CA GLU A 26 -14.81 -8.90 -3.65
C GLU A 26 -13.62 -7.99 -4.04
N VAL A 27 -13.17 -7.13 -3.13
CA VAL A 27 -12.14 -6.12 -3.38
C VAL A 27 -11.17 -5.98 -2.21
N GLU A 28 -9.93 -5.63 -2.52
CA GLU A 28 -8.92 -5.25 -1.52
C GLU A 28 -8.83 -3.73 -1.45
N LEU A 29 -9.24 -3.15 -0.32
CA LEU A 29 -9.16 -1.70 -0.09
C LEU A 29 -7.77 -1.30 0.41
N MET A 30 -7.08 -0.49 -0.38
CA MET A 30 -5.77 0.07 -0.02
C MET A 30 -5.93 1.47 0.58
N GLN A 31 -5.15 1.78 1.62
CA GLN A 31 -5.17 3.10 2.25
C GLN A 31 -3.98 3.94 1.76
N SER A 32 -4.24 5.12 1.23
CA SER A 32 -3.21 6.11 0.89
C SER A 32 -2.46 6.56 2.14
N THR A 33 -1.14 6.75 2.00
CA THR A 33 -0.31 7.36 3.05
C THR A 33 -0.20 8.89 2.91
N GLY A 34 -0.56 9.43 1.73
CA GLY A 34 -0.32 10.82 1.35
C GLY A 34 1.14 11.19 1.09
N LEU A 35 2.06 10.21 1.12
CA LEU A 35 3.48 10.37 0.83
C LEU A 35 3.82 9.79 -0.54
N PHE A 36 4.91 10.27 -1.13
CA PHE A 36 5.35 9.90 -2.48
C PHE A 36 6.80 9.44 -2.46
N ASP A 37 7.14 8.50 -3.34
CA ASP A 37 8.48 7.99 -3.56
C ASP A 37 9.31 8.92 -4.48
N GLU A 38 10.54 8.53 -4.83
CA GLU A 38 11.41 9.37 -5.68
C GLU A 38 10.87 9.61 -7.10
N ASN A 39 10.03 8.70 -7.59
CA ASN A 39 9.42 8.74 -8.92
C ASN A 39 8.07 9.45 -8.90
N SER A 40 7.73 10.14 -7.80
CA SER A 40 6.42 10.80 -7.59
C SER A 40 5.25 9.81 -7.64
N LYS A 41 5.49 8.53 -7.39
CA LYS A 41 4.45 7.52 -7.19
C LYS A 41 4.00 7.58 -5.74
N GLU A 42 2.69 7.66 -5.54
CA GLU A 42 2.10 7.67 -4.20
C GLU A 42 2.30 6.32 -3.52
N ILE A 43 2.62 6.36 -2.22
CA ILE A 43 2.83 5.18 -1.38
C ILE A 43 1.51 4.85 -0.67
N PHE A 44 1.12 3.58 -0.71
CA PHE A 44 -0.06 3.02 -0.04
C PHE A 44 0.32 2.00 1.03
N ASN A 45 -0.60 1.74 1.94
CA ASN A 45 -0.51 0.58 2.83
C ASN A 45 -0.44 -0.71 2.00
N GLY A 46 0.51 -1.59 2.30
CA GLY A 46 0.73 -2.83 1.55
C GLY A 46 1.71 -2.71 0.38
N ASP A 47 2.19 -1.51 0.06
CA ASP A 47 3.26 -1.34 -0.93
C ASP A 47 4.56 -1.99 -0.47
N ILE A 48 5.35 -2.43 -1.45
CA ILE A 48 6.69 -2.97 -1.28
C ILE A 48 7.65 -1.94 -1.83
N VAL A 49 8.55 -1.47 -0.97
CA VAL A 49 9.52 -0.41 -1.26
C VAL A 49 10.94 -0.94 -1.25
N LEU A 50 11.75 -0.47 -2.19
CA LEU A 50 13.18 -0.64 -2.21
C LEU A 50 13.82 0.57 -1.52
N ILE A 51 14.46 0.34 -0.39
CA ILE A 51 15.10 1.38 0.41
C ILE A 51 16.56 1.51 -0.03
N TYR A 52 16.97 2.71 -0.44
CA TYR A 52 18.31 3.02 -0.96
C TYR A 52 18.79 2.11 -2.11
N GLY A 53 17.87 1.48 -2.86
CA GLY A 53 18.24 0.54 -3.91
C GLY A 53 18.72 -0.83 -3.41
N GLU A 54 18.70 -1.10 -2.09
CA GLU A 54 19.33 -2.29 -1.51
C GLU A 54 18.36 -3.18 -0.75
N LYS A 55 17.46 -2.59 0.05
CA LYS A 55 16.62 -3.35 0.97
C LYS A 55 15.16 -3.34 0.55
N ILE A 56 14.59 -4.52 0.30
CA ILE A 56 13.17 -4.71 0.06
C ILE A 56 12.43 -4.75 1.40
N SER A 57 11.38 -3.95 1.55
CA SER A 57 10.57 -3.85 2.76
C SER A 57 9.11 -3.56 2.44
N LYS A 58 8.20 -3.98 3.32
CA LYS A 58 6.77 -3.72 3.22
C LYS A 58 6.37 -2.44 3.98
N VAL A 59 5.45 -1.67 3.40
CA VAL A 59 4.74 -0.57 4.05
C VAL A 59 3.51 -1.11 4.75
N PHE A 60 3.33 -0.78 6.03
CA PHE A 60 2.18 -1.22 6.82
C PHE A 60 1.73 -0.16 7.82
N TYR A 61 0.44 -0.14 8.15
CA TYR A 61 -0.09 0.70 9.22
C TYR A 61 -0.01 -0.01 10.57
N SER A 62 0.58 0.63 11.58
CA SER A 62 0.63 0.10 12.94
C SER A 62 0.70 1.24 13.96
N GLN A 63 -0.05 1.10 15.06
CA GLN A 63 -0.02 2.02 16.21
C GLN A 63 -0.18 3.52 15.83
N GLY A 64 -1.02 3.83 14.85
CA GLY A 64 -1.30 5.23 14.48
C GLY A 64 -0.36 5.83 13.43
N SER A 65 0.55 5.04 12.85
CA SER A 65 1.47 5.50 11.81
C SER A 65 1.60 4.46 10.70
N PHE A 66 1.83 4.94 9.47
CA PHE A 66 2.44 4.11 8.43
C PHE A 66 3.91 3.90 8.76
N CYS A 67 4.38 2.68 8.55
CA CYS A 67 5.72 2.21 8.88
C CYS A 67 6.28 1.39 7.72
N VAL A 68 7.60 1.31 7.64
CA VAL A 68 8.34 0.41 6.76
C VAL A 68 8.98 -0.67 7.63
N ASP A 69 8.80 -1.94 7.24
CA ASP A 69 9.29 -3.08 8.00
C ASP A 69 10.81 -3.23 7.88
N ILE A 70 11.54 -2.76 8.89
CA ILE A 70 13.00 -2.71 8.90
C ILE A 70 13.50 -3.25 10.25
N LEU A 71 14.04 -4.47 10.23
CA LEU A 71 14.79 -5.08 11.36
C LEU A 71 13.98 -5.18 12.66
N ASN A 72 13.12 -6.20 12.77
CA ASN A 72 12.36 -6.55 13.98
C ASN A 72 11.48 -5.41 14.54
N GLY A 73 11.12 -4.43 13.71
CA GLY A 73 10.27 -3.31 14.07
C GLY A 73 9.94 -2.43 12.86
N GLY A 74 8.79 -1.75 12.92
CA GLY A 74 8.40 -0.77 11.89
C GLY A 74 9.05 0.59 12.15
N THR A 75 9.75 1.13 11.15
CA THR A 75 10.21 2.53 11.19
C THR A 75 9.14 3.43 10.58
N PRO A 76 8.74 4.56 11.20
CA PRO A 76 7.71 5.42 10.63
C PRO A 76 8.05 5.92 9.23
N LEU A 77 7.10 5.78 8.29
CA LEU A 77 7.28 6.12 6.87
C LEU A 77 7.63 7.60 6.67
N HIS A 78 7.06 8.49 7.48
CA HIS A 78 7.34 9.94 7.42
C HIS A 78 8.77 10.32 7.83
N GLY A 79 9.55 9.38 8.39
CA GLY A 79 10.96 9.56 8.67
C GLY A 79 11.87 9.40 7.44
N PHE A 80 11.33 8.90 6.32
CA PHE A 80 12.06 8.72 5.07
C PHE A 80 11.89 9.93 4.14
N SER A 81 12.97 10.28 3.45
CA SER A 81 12.90 11.16 2.29
C SER A 81 12.42 10.37 1.07
N PRO A 82 11.63 10.98 0.16
CA PRO A 82 11.23 10.34 -1.09
C PRO A 82 12.39 9.69 -1.86
N LYS A 83 13.58 10.33 -1.87
CA LYS A 83 14.80 9.83 -2.54
C LYS A 83 15.36 8.52 -1.97
N GLN A 84 14.83 8.06 -0.85
CA GLN A 84 15.29 6.84 -0.18
C GLN A 84 14.39 5.66 -0.50
N LEU A 85 13.24 5.89 -1.12
CA LEU A 85 12.19 4.91 -1.34
C LEU A 85 11.84 4.87 -2.83
N GLU A 86 11.70 3.66 -3.34
CA GLU A 86 11.14 3.38 -4.66
C GLU A 86 10.05 2.30 -4.48
N VAL A 87 8.83 2.55 -4.93
CA VAL A 87 7.76 1.54 -4.88
C VAL A 87 7.96 0.54 -6.02
N ILE A 88 8.35 -0.70 -5.67
CA ILE A 88 8.67 -1.77 -6.62
C ILE A 88 7.55 -2.81 -6.80
N GLY A 89 6.50 -2.75 -5.99
CA GLY A 89 5.35 -3.67 -6.06
C GLY A 89 4.41 -3.49 -4.88
N ASN A 90 3.47 -4.42 -4.70
CA ASN A 90 2.61 -4.50 -3.51
C ASN A 90 2.37 -5.97 -3.14
N VAL A 91 1.87 -6.23 -1.93
CA VAL A 91 1.69 -7.60 -1.43
C VAL A 91 0.60 -8.43 -2.12
N TRP A 92 -0.27 -7.81 -2.93
CA TRP A 92 -1.34 -8.50 -3.63
C TRP A 92 -0.91 -8.95 -5.03
N GLU A 93 -0.16 -8.10 -5.73
CA GLU A 93 0.33 -8.36 -7.10
C GLU A 93 1.73 -8.98 -7.12
N ASN A 94 2.55 -8.74 -6.09
CA ASN A 94 3.93 -9.20 -5.99
C ASN A 94 4.24 -9.86 -4.62
N PRO A 95 3.46 -10.88 -4.20
CA PRO A 95 3.71 -11.56 -2.91
C PRO A 95 5.13 -12.14 -2.82
N GLU A 96 5.71 -12.58 -3.94
CA GLU A 96 7.05 -13.18 -4.02
C GLU A 96 8.19 -12.27 -3.56
N LEU A 97 7.98 -10.95 -3.53
CA LEU A 97 9.01 -9.99 -3.09
C LEU A 97 9.20 -9.95 -1.57
N VAL A 98 8.22 -10.46 -0.80
CA VAL A 98 8.21 -10.42 0.67
C VAL A 98 7.93 -11.78 1.31
N GLU A 99 7.63 -12.81 0.52
CA GLU A 99 7.58 -14.19 0.99
C GLU A 99 9.01 -14.65 1.34
N GLU A 100 9.30 -14.82 2.63
CA GLU A 100 10.49 -15.56 3.06
C GLU A 100 10.38 -17.00 2.54
N GLU A 101 11.40 -17.50 1.82
CA GLU A 101 11.51 -18.94 1.56
C GLU A 101 11.44 -19.67 2.92
N LYS A 102 10.32 -20.37 3.14
CA LYS A 102 10.11 -21.20 4.33
C LYS A 102 11.12 -22.35 4.42
#